data_AF-A0A357V449-F1
#
_entry.id   AF-A0A357V449-F1
#
_cell.length_a   1.000
_cell.length_b   1.000
_cell.length_c   1.000
_cell.angle_alpha   90.00
_cell.angle_beta   90.00
_cell.angle_gamma   90.00
#
_symmetry.space_group_name_H-M   'P 1'
#
loop_
_entity.id
_entity.type
_entity.pdbx_description
1 polymer ?
#
loop_
_entity_poly.entity_id
_entity_poly.type
_entity_poly.pdbx_seq_one_letter_code
_entity_poly.pdbx_strand_id
1 'polypeptide(L)' 'EWNEFRALDLDKVRGLMKAPVMIDLRNIYNPDDMAEAGFDYTCIGKSKVSAAN' A
#
# COMPACT_ATOMS: atom_id res chain seq x y z
N GLU A 1 -14.13 -8.22 -9.11
CA GLU A 1 -14.95 -7.03 -8.77
C GLU A 1 -14.26 -6.05 -7.80
N TRP A 2 -12.93 -5.84 -7.87
CA TRP A 2 -12.24 -4.78 -7.10
C TRP A 2 -11.25 -4.01 -7.99
N ASN A 3 -11.54 -3.93 -9.29
CA ASN A 3 -10.58 -3.42 -10.28
C ASN A 3 -10.27 -1.93 -10.08
N GLU A 4 -11.22 -1.17 -9.56
CA GLU A 4 -11.05 0.25 -9.22
C GLU A 4 -9.91 0.46 -8.23
N PHE A 5 -9.72 -0.47 -7.30
CA PHE A 5 -8.64 -0.45 -6.32
C PHE A 5 -7.36 -1.13 -6.80
N ARG A 6 -7.31 -1.67 -8.03
CA ARG A 6 -6.07 -2.23 -8.61
C ARG A 6 -5.29 -1.22 -9.44
N ALA A 7 -5.90 -0.08 -9.75
CA ALA A 7 -5.35 0.94 -10.61
C ALA A 7 -5.34 2.32 -9.94
N LEU A 8 -5.18 2.37 -8.60
CA LEU A 8 -5.00 3.64 -7.92
C LEU A 8 -3.67 4.27 -8.34
N ASP A 9 -3.70 5.58 -8.55
CA ASP A 9 -2.50 6.40 -8.61
C ASP A 9 -1.97 6.58 -7.17
N LEU A 10 -1.06 5.70 -6.78
CA LEU A 10 -0.52 5.63 -5.42
C LEU A 10 0.27 6.90 -5.04
N ASP A 11 0.92 7.57 -5.99
CA ASP A 11 1.62 8.83 -5.74
C ASP A 11 0.65 9.95 -5.42
N LYS A 12 -0.43 10.07 -6.19
CA LYS A 12 -1.49 11.04 -5.89
C LYS A 12 -2.15 10.76 -4.54
N VAL A 13 -2.47 9.50 -4.24
CA VAL A 13 -3.07 9.11 -2.96
C VAL A 13 -2.14 9.49 -1.81
N ARG A 14 -0.86 9.14 -1.89
CA ARG A 14 0.16 9.49 -0.90
C ARG A 14 0.24 10.99 -0.67
N GLY A 15 0.27 11.80 -1.74
CA GLY A 15 0.35 13.26 -1.65
C GLY A 15 -0.85 13.94 -1.00
N LEU A 16 -2.02 13.27 -0.98
CA LEU A 16 -3.23 13.78 -0.34
C LEU A 16 -3.37 13.36 1.14
N MET A 17 -2.58 12.39 1.59
CA MET A 17 -2.68 11.82 2.94
C MET A 17 -1.82 12.59 3.94
N LYS A 18 -2.29 12.70 5.19
CA LYS A 18 -1.49 13.24 6.30
C LYS A 18 -0.30 12.34 6.65
N ALA A 19 -0.50 11.02 6.55
CA ALA A 19 0.53 10.00 6.71
C ALA A 19 0.18 8.82 5.78
N PRO A 20 1.15 8.24 5.07
CA PRO A 20 0.89 7.22 4.05
C PRO A 20 0.75 5.81 4.65
N VAL A 21 -0.28 5.60 5.48
CA VAL A 21 -0.58 4.28 6.09
C VAL A 21 -1.68 3.59 5.30
N MET A 22 -1.43 2.37 4.82
CA MET A 22 -2.42 1.58 4.08
C MET A 22 -2.64 0.19 4.70
N ILE A 23 -3.91 -0.13 4.98
CA ILE A 23 -4.33 -1.43 5.51
C ILE A 23 -5.18 -2.13 4.45
N ASP A 24 -4.69 -3.25 3.93
CA ASP A 24 -5.34 -4.02 2.88
C ASP A 24 -5.82 -5.38 3.41
N LEU A 25 -7.14 -5.52 3.52
CA LEU A 25 -7.79 -6.74 4.03
C LEU A 25 -8.08 -7.77 2.92
N ARG A 26 -7.67 -7.49 1.69
CA ARG A 26 -7.92 -8.30 0.50
C ARG A 26 -6.64 -8.70 -0.23
N ASN A 27 -5.49 -8.20 0.22
CA ASN A 27 -4.18 -8.45 -0.38
C ASN A 27 -4.17 -8.09 -1.89
N ILE A 28 -4.78 -6.96 -2.24
CA ILE A 28 -4.81 -6.37 -3.58
C ILE A 28 -3.40 -5.98 -4.02
N TYR A 29 -2.59 -5.42 -3.11
CA TYR A 29 -1.25 -4.95 -3.43
C TYR A 29 -0.13 -5.86 -2.90
N ASN A 30 1.01 -5.85 -3.61
CA ASN A 30 2.23 -6.49 -3.18
C ASN A 30 2.92 -5.63 -2.09
N PRO A 31 3.32 -6.20 -0.93
CA PRO A 31 4.04 -5.46 0.08
C PRO A 31 5.30 -4.71 -0.39
N ASP A 32 6.08 -5.30 -1.30
CA ASP A 32 7.32 -4.70 -1.78
C ASP A 32 7.03 -3.44 -2.61
N ASP A 33 6.10 -3.54 -3.56
CA ASP A 33 5.65 -2.40 -4.38
C ASP A 33 5.08 -1.26 -3.51
N MET A 34 4.35 -1.59 -2.44
CA MET A 34 3.79 -0.59 -1.51
C MET A 34 4.86 0.08 -0.65
N ALA A 35 5.90 -0.68 -0.26
CA ALA A 35 7.06 -0.13 0.43
C ALA A 35 7.86 0.81 -0.48
N GLU A 36 8.09 0.42 -1.74
CA GLU A 36 8.71 1.28 -2.76
C GLU A 36 7.89 2.54 -3.06
N ALA A 37 6.56 2.43 -3.07
CA ALA A 37 5.64 3.56 -3.18
C ALA A 37 5.59 4.45 -1.93
N GLY A 38 6.30 4.08 -0.85
CA GLY A 38 6.45 4.88 0.37
C GLY A 38 5.27 4.77 1.34
N PHE A 39 4.53 3.67 1.30
CA PHE A 39 3.45 3.40 2.27
C PHE A 39 3.94 2.53 3.43
N ASP A 40 3.47 2.85 4.64
CA ASP A 40 3.41 1.88 5.73
C ASP A 40 2.24 0.93 5.45
N TYR A 41 2.56 -0.20 4.84
CA TYR A 41 1.58 -1.16 4.34
C TYR A 41 1.42 -2.38 5.24
N THR A 42 0.18 -2.70 5.58
CA THR A 42 -0.19 -3.90 6.34
C THR A 42 -1.25 -4.69 5.58
N CYS A 43 -1.02 -6.00 5.44
CA CYS A 43 -1.96 -6.90 4.77
C CYS A 43 -2.12 -8.21 5.54
N ILE A 44 -3.11 -9.02 5.16
CA ILE A 44 -3.47 -10.23 5.92
C ILE A 44 -2.55 -11.40 5.56
N GLY A 45 -1.99 -12.03 6.59
CA GLY A 45 -1.23 -13.27 6.46
C GLY A 45 0.18 -13.12 5.92
N LYS A 46 0.70 -11.88 5.79
CA LYS A 46 2.09 -11.61 5.40
C LYS A 46 2.78 -10.79 6.49
N SER A 47 4.07 -11.05 6.71
CA SER A 47 4.89 -10.24 7.60
C SER A 47 5.01 -8.83 7.06
N LYS A 48 5.04 -7.84 7.97
CA LYS A 48 5.26 -6.43 7.60
C LYS A 48 6.60 -6.28 6.89
N VAL A 49 6.60 -5.68 5.71
CA VAL A 49 7.83 -5.28 5.01
C VAL A 49 8.14 -3.85 5.44
N SER A 50 9.30 -3.65 6.07
CA SER A 50 9.77 -2.31 6.42
C SER A 50 10.38 -1.65 5.18
N ALA A 51 10.02 -0.40 4.90
CA ALA A 51 10.76 0.40 3.92
C ALA A 51 12.24 0.42 4.30
N ALA A 52 13.13 0.07 3.35
CA ALA A 52 14.56 0.15 3.57
C ALA A 52 14.95 1.63 3.81
N ASN A 53 15.81 1.85 4.82
CA ASN A 53 16.29 3.17 5.22
C ASN A 53 17.08 3.88 4.11
#